data_AF-A0AAU8LR91-F1
#
_entry.id   AF-A0AAU8LR91-F1
#
_cell.length_a   1.000
_cell.length_b   1.000
_cell.length_c   1.000
_cell.angle_alpha   90.00
_cell.angle_beta   90.00
_cell.angle_gamma   90.00
#
_symmetry.space_group_name_H-M   'P 1'
#
loop_
_entity.id
_entity.type
_entity.pdbx_description
1 polymer ?
#
loop_
_entity_poly.entity_id
_entity_poly.type
_entity_poly.pdbx_seq_one_letter_code
_entity_poly.pdbx_strand_id
1 'polypeptide(L)' 'MNTKLTLRMDESLIAAAKEYSAKTGKSLSRIVADFFQTIQNENQDREQVLPPTVRSLKGALKKGGLGEGEYKKYLEEKYL' A
#
# COMPACT_ATOMS: atom_id res chain seq x y z
N MET A 1 16.73 16.10 -10.57
CA MET A 1 16.73 16.00 -12.05
C MET A 1 15.29 15.99 -12.52
N ASN A 2 14.93 16.78 -13.54
CA ASN A 2 13.61 16.71 -14.16
C ASN A 2 13.71 15.80 -15.38
N THR A 3 13.00 14.68 -15.35
CA THR A 3 12.90 13.74 -16.46
C THR A 3 11.52 13.87 -17.13
N LYS A 4 11.47 13.66 -18.45
CA LYS A 4 10.22 13.75 -19.22
C LYS A 4 9.68 12.34 -19.48
N LEU A 5 8.40 12.15 -19.17
CA LEU A 5 7.62 10.98 -19.55
C LEU A 5 6.63 11.37 -20.64
N THR A 6 6.64 10.66 -21.77
CA THR A 6 5.68 10.85 -22.87
C THR A 6 4.78 9.63 -22.94
N LEU A 7 3.46 9.84 -22.88
CA LEU A 7 2.45 8.78 -22.94
C LEU A 7 1.70 8.84 -24.26
N ARG A 8 1.38 7.68 -24.84
CA ARG A 8 0.44 7.56 -25.96
C ARG A 8 -0.96 7.32 -25.42
N MET A 9 -1.93 8.09 -25.88
CA MET A 9 -3.31 8.04 -25.42
C MET A 9 -4.23 8.68 -26.47
N ASP A 10 -5.50 8.32 -26.43
CA ASP A 10 -6.51 8.83 -27.35
C ASP A 10 -6.72 10.35 -27.17
N GLU A 11 -6.98 11.04 -28.28
CA GLU A 11 -7.16 12.50 -28.28
C GLU A 11 -8.33 12.95 -27.39
N SER A 12 -9.42 12.18 -27.36
CA SER A 12 -10.58 12.44 -26.51
C SER A 12 -10.20 12.44 -25.02
N LEU A 13 -9.31 11.53 -24.62
CA LEU A 13 -8.82 11.46 -23.25
C LEU A 13 -7.91 12.64 -22.91
N ILE A 14 -7.05 13.07 -23.85
CA ILE A 14 -6.22 14.27 -23.70
C ILE A 14 -7.09 15.51 -23.50
N ALA A 15 -8.17 15.64 -24.27
CA ALA A 15 -9.09 16.75 -24.18
C ALA A 15 -9.79 16.80 -22.80
N ALA A 16 -10.34 15.68 -22.34
CA ALA A 16 -10.97 15.58 -21.03
C ALA A 16 -10.00 15.90 -19.89
N ALA A 17 -8.74 15.42 -19.98
CA ALA A 17 -7.73 15.68 -18.97
C ALA A 17 -7.34 17.17 -18.88
N LYS A 18 -7.24 17.86 -20.03
CA LYS A 18 -7.00 19.31 -20.08
C LYS A 18 -8.16 20.11 -19.50
N GLU A 19 -9.39 19.73 -19.81
CA GLU A 19 -10.59 20.38 -19.24
C GLU A 19 -10.63 20.24 -17.72
N TYR A 20 -10.35 19.05 -17.21
CA TYR A 20 -10.27 18.80 -15.76
C TYR A 20 -9.15 19.61 -15.10
N SER A 21 -7.98 19.70 -15.74
CA SER A 21 -6.87 20.53 -15.28
C SER A 21 -7.25 22.02 -15.18
N ALA A 22 -7.97 22.54 -16.19
CA ALA A 22 -8.46 23.91 -16.18
C ALA A 22 -9.49 24.15 -15.06
N LYS A 23 -10.44 23.22 -14.88
CA LYS A 23 -11.46 23.30 -13.82
C LYS A 23 -10.87 23.28 -12.41
N THR A 24 -9.82 22.50 -12.19
CA THR A 24 -9.20 22.32 -10.88
C THR A 24 -8.09 23.33 -10.57
N GLY A 25 -7.63 24.09 -11.58
CA GLY A 25 -6.50 25.01 -11.46
C GLY A 25 -5.14 24.32 -11.25
N LYS A 26 -5.09 22.98 -11.32
CA LYS A 26 -3.86 22.19 -11.19
C LYS A 26 -3.35 21.85 -12.59
N SER A 27 -2.04 21.97 -12.80
CA SER A 27 -1.45 21.52 -14.07
C SER A 27 -1.63 20.01 -14.26
N LEU A 28 -1.80 19.59 -15.51
CA LEU A 28 -1.90 18.17 -15.84
C LEU A 28 -0.70 17.36 -15.33
N SER A 29 0.50 17.94 -15.40
CA SER A 29 1.72 17.33 -14.83
C SER A 29 1.62 17.10 -13.32
N ARG A 30 1.01 18.03 -12.58
CA ARG A 30 0.81 17.90 -11.13
C ARG A 30 -0.20 16.81 -10.81
N ILE A 31 -1.31 16.76 -11.55
CA ILE A 31 -2.35 15.75 -11.38
C ILE A 31 -1.77 14.34 -11.57
N VAL A 32 -1.00 14.15 -12.64
CA VAL A 32 -0.36 12.85 -12.93
C VAL A 32 0.71 12.50 -11.90
N ALA A 33 1.50 13.48 -11.44
CA ALA A 33 2.50 13.26 -10.39
C ALA A 33 1.86 12.83 -9.07
N ASP A 34 0.77 13.50 -8.65
CA ASP A 34 0.02 13.14 -7.44
C ASP A 34 -0.54 11.70 -7.57
N PHE A 35 -1.06 11.33 -8.75
CA PHE A 35 -1.54 9.96 -9.02
C PHE A 35 -0.43 8.90 -8.92
N PHE A 36 0.75 9.16 -9.49
CA PHE A 36 1.88 8.24 -9.38
C PHE A 36 2.36 8.08 -7.94
N GLN A 37 2.31 9.13 -7.12
CA GLN A 37 2.60 9.02 -5.69
C GLN A 37 1.60 8.10 -4.98
N THR A 38 0.30 8.21 -5.31
CA THR A 38 -0.72 7.30 -4.76
C THR A 38 -0.43 5.85 -5.12
N ILE A 39 -0.12 5.55 -6.39
CA ILE A 39 0.24 4.18 -6.81
C ILE A 39 1.49 3.68 -6.08
N GLN A 40 2.51 4.55 -5.91
CA GLN A 40 3.72 4.17 -5.19
C GLN A 40 3.42 3.82 -3.73
N ASN A 41 2.58 4.60 -3.06
CA ASN A 41 2.22 4.38 -1.66
C ASN A 41 1.37 3.11 -1.47
N GLU A 42 0.43 2.82 -2.37
CA GLU A 42 -0.34 1.56 -2.35
C GLU A 42 0.55 0.31 -2.48
N ASN A 43 1.65 0.42 -3.22
CA ASN A 43 2.62 -0.67 -3.34
C ASN A 43 3.54 -0.79 -2.12
N GLN A 44 3.81 0.32 -1.40
CA GLN A 44 4.57 0.28 -0.15
C GLN A 44 3.78 -0.34 1.00
N ASP A 45 2.45 -0.20 1.03
CA ASP A 45 1.61 -0.88 2.04
C ASP A 45 1.59 -2.41 1.88
N ARG A 46 2.08 -2.97 0.77
CA ARG A 46 2.26 -4.42 0.62
C ARG A 46 3.58 -4.91 1.22
N GLU A 47 4.57 -4.03 1.33
CA GLU A 47 5.76 -4.22 2.15
C GLU A 47 5.60 -3.43 3.44
N GLN A 48 4.60 -3.77 4.27
CA GLN A 48 4.62 -3.33 5.65
C GLN A 48 5.91 -3.86 6.30
N VAL A 49 6.91 -2.99 6.38
CA VAL A 49 8.13 -3.16 7.16
C VAL A 49 7.64 -3.30 8.59
N LEU A 50 7.46 -4.54 9.04
CA LEU A 50 7.07 -4.83 10.41
C LEU A 50 8.03 -4.05 11.32
N PRO A 51 7.52 -3.33 12.34
CA PRO A 51 8.36 -2.67 13.33
C PRO A 51 9.42 -3.65 13.85
N PRO A 52 10.65 -3.21 14.17
CA PRO A 52 11.76 -4.11 14.51
C PRO A 52 11.40 -5.19 15.54
N THR A 53 10.62 -4.81 16.56
CA THR A 53 10.09 -5.72 17.58
C THR A 53 9.11 -6.74 17.04
N VAL A 54 8.18 -6.34 16.16
CA VAL A 54 7.21 -7.27 15.56
C VAL A 54 7.90 -8.21 14.57
N ARG A 55 8.90 -7.71 13.84
CA ARG A 55 9.74 -8.51 12.95
C ARG A 55 10.51 -9.59 13.71
N SER A 56 11.09 -9.27 14.88
CA SER A 56 11.83 -10.26 15.68
C SER A 56 10.94 -11.34 16.27
N LEU A 57 9.67 -11.02 16.56
CA LEU A 57 8.68 -11.96 17.09
C LEU A 57 8.00 -12.81 16.01
N LYS A 58 7.92 -12.33 14.76
CA LYS A 58 7.28 -13.06 13.66
C LYS A 58 7.99 -14.39 13.41
N GLY A 59 7.27 -15.49 13.67
CA GLY A 59 7.76 -16.85 13.44
C GLY A 59 8.51 -17.47 14.62
N ALA A 60 8.68 -16.75 15.74
CA ALA A 60 9.35 -17.27 16.94
C ALA A 60 8.67 -18.54 17.49
N LEU A 61 7.35 -18.64 17.34
CA LEU A 61 6.56 -19.78 17.82
C LEU A 61 6.36 -20.89 16.76
N LYS A 62 6.88 -20.71 15.53
CA LYS A 62 6.61 -21.63 14.40
C LYS A 62 7.17 -23.05 14.60
N LYS A 63 8.14 -23.22 15.50
CA LYS A 63 8.74 -24.52 15.87
C LYS A 63 8.15 -25.14 17.13
N GLY A 64 7.24 -24.44 17.81
CA GLY A 64 6.75 -24.83 19.13
C GLY A 64 5.72 -25.96 19.12
N GLY A 65 5.25 -26.43 17.97
CA GLY A 65 4.15 -27.41 17.89
C GLY A 65 2.78 -26.87 18.33
N LEU A 66 2.77 -25.67 18.94
CA LEU A 66 1.61 -24.97 19.49
C LEU A 66 0.55 -24.70 18.43
N GLY A 67 -0.41 -25.60 18.36
CA GLY A 67 -1.59 -25.48 17.53
C GLY A 67 -2.71 -24.70 18.23
N GLU A 68 -3.75 -24.36 17.49
CA GLU A 68 -4.94 -23.68 18.02
C GLU A 68 -5.60 -24.47 19.17
N GLY A 69 -5.50 -25.81 19.15
CA GLY A 69 -6.05 -26.68 20.19
C GLY A 69 -5.35 -26.53 21.55
N GLU A 70 -4.02 -26.39 21.57
CA GLU A 70 -3.27 -26.18 22.81
C GLU A 70 -3.56 -24.80 23.41
N TYR A 71 -3.76 -23.80 22.55
CA TYR A 71 -4.18 -22.47 22.99
C TYR A 71 -5.58 -22.47 23.62
N LYS A 72 -6.54 -23.18 23.00
CA LYS A 72 -7.90 -23.34 23.56
C LYS A 72 -7.87 -24.04 24.92
N LYS A 73 -7.11 -25.12 25.05
CA LYS A 73 -6.94 -25.84 26.32
C LYS A 73 -6.36 -24.94 27.42
N TYR A 74 -5.33 -24.14 27.10
CA TYR A 74 -4.79 -23.16 28.04
C TYR A 74 -5.83 -22.11 28.47
N LEU A 75 -6.67 -21.63 27.55
CA LEU A 75 -7.72 -20.66 27.89
C LEU A 75 -8.78 -21.29 28.80
N GLU A 76 -9.16 -22.55 28.56
CA GLU A 76 -10.05 -23.29 29.44
C GLU A 76 -9.44 -23.40 30.84
N GLU A 77 -8.21 -23.90 30.98
CA GLU A 77 -7.54 -24.04 32.30
C GLU A 77 -7.33 -22.71 33.05
N LYS A 78 -7.21 -21.60 32.31
CA LYS A 78 -6.96 -20.29 32.91
C LYS A 78 -8.22 -19.59 33.41
N TYR A 79 -9.36 -19.83 32.76
CA TYR A 79 -10.58 -19.05 32.98
C TYR A 79 -11.81 -19.89 33.41
N LEU A 80 -11.77 -21.23 33.28
CA LEU A 80 -12.76 -22.17 33.79
C LEU A 80 -12.18 -23.00 34.94
#